data_AF-A0A3M1G3N1-F1
#
_entry.id   AF-A0A3M1G3N1-F1
#
_cell.length_a   1.000
_cell.length_b   1.000
_cell.length_c   1.000
_cell.angle_alpha   90.00
_cell.angle_beta   90.00
_cell.angle_gamma   90.00
#
_symmetry.space_group_name_H-M   'P 1'
#
loop_
_entity.id
_entity.type
_entity.pdbx_description
1 polymer ?
#
loop_
_entity_poly.entity_id
_entity_poly.type
_entity_poly.pdbx_seq_one_letter_code
_entity_poly.pdbx_strand_id
1 'polypeptide(L)'
;MPLAVKKKGRFSYQDYLTWPEDERWELIDGEAYCMSPAPKVKHQRILNNLAYEFTRQLKEGCKHFIAPTDVVLDEFNVVQPDLFVVCSKKKITEDNIQGAPDLVVEITSPATELKDRREKKALYERFGVK
;
A
#
# COMPACT_ATOMS: atom_id res chain seq x y z
N MET A 1 -3.33 -16.64 11.30
CA MET A 1 -4.23 -15.49 11.11
C MET A 1 -5.19 -15.88 10.00
N PRO A 2 -6.48 -15.47 10.06
CA PRO A 2 -7.40 -15.79 8.98
C PRO A 2 -6.91 -15.14 7.68
N LEU A 3 -7.16 -15.84 6.57
CA LEU A 3 -6.91 -15.34 5.22
C LEU A 3 -7.67 -14.03 5.02
N ALA A 4 -7.11 -13.09 4.25
CA ALA A 4 -7.79 -11.84 3.90
C ALA A 4 -9.20 -12.15 3.38
N VAL A 5 -10.22 -11.57 4.01
CA VAL A 5 -11.61 -11.70 3.55
C VAL A 5 -11.71 -11.00 2.20
N LYS A 6 -12.14 -11.72 1.17
CA LYS A 6 -12.39 -11.17 -0.18
C LYS A 6 -13.87 -10.82 -0.33
N LYS A 7 -14.20 -9.58 -0.72
CA LYS A 7 -15.55 -9.28 -1.24
C LYS A 7 -15.65 -9.87 -2.65
N LYS A 8 -16.73 -10.59 -2.95
CA LYS A 8 -16.98 -11.12 -4.29
C LYS A 8 -17.47 -10.01 -5.20
N GLY A 9 -16.83 -9.84 -6.36
CA GLY A 9 -17.15 -8.80 -7.33
C GLY A 9 -15.87 -8.14 -7.86
N ARG A 10 -16.02 -7.33 -8.90
CA ARG A 10 -14.96 -6.44 -9.38
C ARG A 10 -15.35 -5.03 -8.96
N PHE A 11 -14.49 -4.37 -8.19
CA PHE A 11 -14.73 -3.06 -7.60
C PHE A 11 -13.80 -2.02 -8.22
N SER A 12 -14.33 -0.82 -8.42
CA SER A 12 -13.58 0.37 -8.84
C SER A 12 -13.17 1.21 -7.63
N TYR A 13 -12.31 2.20 -7.86
CA TYR A 13 -11.97 3.21 -6.86
C TYR A 13 -13.21 3.98 -6.40
N GLN A 14 -14.20 4.21 -7.27
CA GLN A 14 -15.45 4.86 -6.88
C GLN A 14 -16.25 4.00 -5.89
N ASP A 15 -16.29 2.67 -6.09
CA ASP A 15 -16.92 1.76 -5.12
C ASP A 15 -16.16 1.73 -3.80
N TYR A 16 -14.82 1.74 -3.85
CA TYR A 16 -13.95 1.76 -2.67
C TYR A 16 -14.23 2.98 -1.78
N LEU A 17 -14.45 4.16 -2.38
CA LEU A 17 -14.73 5.40 -1.65
C LEU A 17 -16.07 5.38 -0.89
N THR A 18 -16.98 4.45 -1.20
CA THR A 18 -18.25 4.32 -0.47
C THR A 18 -18.18 3.36 0.71
N TRP A 19 -17.02 2.75 0.97
CA TRP A 19 -16.87 1.77 2.06
C TRP A 19 -16.66 2.45 3.41
N PRO A 20 -17.00 1.77 4.52
CA PRO A 20 -16.81 2.33 5.85
C PRO A 20 -15.34 2.67 6.14
N GLU A 21 -15.09 3.86 6.68
CA GLU A 21 -13.74 4.36 6.99
C GLU A 21 -13.02 3.53 8.08
N ASP A 22 -13.76 2.82 8.91
CA ASP A 22 -13.22 1.94 9.96
C ASP A 22 -12.77 0.56 9.42
N GLU A 23 -13.08 0.25 8.15
CA GLU A 23 -12.57 -0.91 7.45
C GLU A 23 -11.37 -0.56 6.56
N ARG A 24 -10.33 -1.39 6.59
CA ARG A 24 -9.16 -1.21 5.74
C ARG A 24 -9.16 -2.24 4.61
N TRP A 25 -9.08 -1.75 3.39
CA TRP A 25 -9.13 -2.58 2.18
C TRP A 25 -8.04 -2.18 1.18
N GLU A 26 -7.64 -3.14 0.36
CA GLU A 26 -6.90 -2.89 -0.88
C GLU A 26 -7.70 -3.41 -2.07
N LEU A 27 -7.60 -2.73 -3.20
CA LEU A 27 -8.04 -3.20 -4.51
C LEU A 27 -6.83 -3.63 -5.34
N ILE A 28 -6.84 -4.87 -5.84
CA ILE A 28 -5.86 -5.35 -6.81
C ILE A 28 -6.62 -6.01 -7.96
N ASP A 29 -6.49 -5.45 -9.17
CA ASP A 29 -7.27 -5.84 -10.35
C ASP A 29 -8.80 -5.86 -10.08
N GLY A 30 -9.26 -4.96 -9.22
CA GLY A 30 -10.64 -4.86 -8.76
C GLY A 30 -11.09 -5.92 -7.75
N GLU A 31 -10.20 -6.83 -7.32
CA GLU A 31 -10.46 -7.70 -6.19
C GLU A 31 -10.19 -6.97 -4.87
N ALA A 32 -11.16 -7.04 -3.95
CA ALA A 32 -11.07 -6.39 -2.65
C ALA A 32 -10.45 -7.32 -1.59
N TYR A 33 -9.39 -6.85 -0.93
CA TYR A 33 -8.69 -7.58 0.13
C TYR A 33 -8.82 -6.87 1.46
N CYS A 34 -9.41 -7.52 2.46
CA CYS A 34 -9.49 -6.97 3.81
C CYS A 34 -8.13 -7.01 4.49
N MET A 35 -7.71 -5.88 5.05
CA MET A 35 -6.45 -5.70 5.78
C MET A 35 -6.60 -5.85 7.31
N SER A 36 -7.68 -6.51 7.73
CA SER A 36 -7.93 -6.90 9.12
C SER A 36 -7.55 -8.37 9.36
N PRO A 37 -7.04 -8.72 10.55
CA PRO A 37 -6.73 -7.83 11.67
C PRO A 37 -5.48 -6.97 11.43
N ALA A 38 -5.28 -5.95 12.26
CA ALA A 38 -4.10 -5.08 12.19
C ALA A 38 -2.76 -5.85 12.33
N PRO A 39 -1.66 -5.33 11.77
CA PRO A 39 -0.35 -5.96 11.88
C PRO A 39 0.11 -6.14 13.33
N LYS A 40 0.93 -7.17 13.58
CA LYS A 40 1.52 -7.44 14.90
C LYS A 40 2.54 -6.36 15.28
N VAL A 41 2.76 -6.18 16.59
CA VAL A 41 3.78 -5.27 17.15
C VAL A 41 5.17 -5.43 16.53
N LYS A 42 5.59 -6.67 16.21
CA LYS A 42 6.88 -6.91 15.55
C LYS A 42 6.97 -6.24 14.17
N HIS A 43 5.89 -6.28 13.39
CA HIS A 43 5.81 -5.65 12.07
C HIS A 43 5.91 -4.13 12.20
N GLN A 44 5.13 -3.54 13.11
CA GLN A 44 5.15 -2.10 13.40
C GLN A 44 6.52 -1.61 13.88
N ARG A 45 7.23 -2.40 14.70
CA ARG A 45 8.59 -2.06 15.14
C ARG A 45 9.59 -2.03 13.98
N ILE A 46 9.47 -2.96 13.02
CA ILE A 46 10.31 -2.96 11.82
C ILE A 46 9.99 -1.74 10.96
N LEU A 47 8.70 -1.44 10.76
CA LEU A 47 8.25 -0.29 9.99
C LEU A 47 8.80 1.03 10.56
N ASN A 48 8.70 1.23 11.86
CA ASN A 48 9.21 2.45 12.52
C ASN A 48 10.72 2.61 12.35
N ASN A 49 11.49 1.52 12.48
CA ASN A 49 12.93 1.57 12.29
C ASN A 49 13.31 1.91 10.84
N LEU A 50 12.59 1.34 9.86
CA LEU A 50 12.80 1.67 8.45
C LEU A 50 12.45 3.14 8.18
N ALA A 51 11.27 3.60 8.61
CA ALA A 51 10.82 4.99 8.44
C ALA A 51 11.82 6.00 9.03
N TYR A 52 12.39 5.69 10.21
CA TYR A 52 13.44 6.50 10.81
C TYR A 52 14.68 6.61 9.91
N GLU A 53 15.15 5.49 9.34
CA GLU A 53 16.29 5.52 8.41
C GLU A 53 15.98 6.27 7.11
N PHE A 54 14.78 6.09 6.54
CA PHE A 54 14.36 6.85 5.35
C PHE A 54 14.27 8.36 5.63
N THR A 55 13.79 8.75 6.80
CA THR A 55 13.77 10.16 7.22
C THR A 55 15.17 10.79 7.18
N ARG A 56 16.20 10.03 7.58
CA ARG A 56 17.59 10.50 7.66
C ARG A 56 18.32 10.50 6.32
N GLN A 57 17.97 9.58 5.43
CA GLN A 57 18.78 9.29 4.24
C GLN A 57 18.17 9.78 2.93
N LEU A 58 16.88 10.12 2.90
CA LEU A 58 16.24 10.59 1.67
C LEU A 58 16.83 11.91 1.18
N LYS A 59 17.07 11.97 -0.13
CA LYS A 59 17.52 13.17 -0.83
C LYS A 59 16.45 14.24 -0.83
N GLU A 60 16.87 15.50 -0.96
CA GLU A 60 15.97 16.62 -1.13
C GLU A 60 15.02 16.39 -2.32
N GLY A 61 13.72 16.65 -2.11
CA GLY A 61 12.67 16.47 -3.11
C GLY A 61 11.87 15.16 -3.01
N CYS A 62 12.42 14.11 -2.39
CA CYS A 62 11.69 12.87 -2.13
C CYS A 62 11.11 12.83 -0.72
N LYS A 63 9.93 12.21 -0.56
CA LYS A 63 9.28 11.98 0.73
C LYS A 63 8.96 10.50 0.87
N HIS A 64 9.11 9.95 2.08
CA HIS A 64 8.57 8.64 2.40
C HIS A 64 7.22 8.78 3.11
N PHE A 65 6.43 7.72 3.02
CA PHE A 65 5.15 7.56 3.70
C PHE A 65 5.06 6.12 4.21
N ILE A 66 4.14 5.89 5.14
CA ILE A 66 3.91 4.58 5.76
C ILE A 66 2.42 4.25 5.77
N ALA A 67 2.08 2.96 5.83
CA ALA A 67 0.70 2.55 6.00
C ALA A 67 0.12 3.01 7.36
N PRO A 68 -1.19 3.35 7.42
CA PRO A 68 -2.12 3.44 6.29
C PRO A 68 -1.92 4.74 5.50
N THR A 69 -1.77 4.63 4.18
CA THR A 69 -1.85 5.73 3.21
C THR A 69 -2.23 5.12 1.87
N ASP A 70 -3.27 5.64 1.24
CA ASP A 70 -3.74 5.10 -0.03
C ASP A 70 -2.82 5.51 -1.20
N VAL A 71 -2.47 4.52 -2.01
CA VAL A 71 -1.80 4.68 -3.29
C VAL A 71 -2.76 4.23 -4.38
N VAL A 72 -3.32 5.20 -5.10
CA VAL A 72 -4.23 4.99 -6.23
C VAL A 72 -3.39 4.85 -7.49
N LEU A 73 -3.21 3.62 -7.96
CA LEU A 73 -2.45 3.31 -9.17
C LEU A 73 -3.30 3.54 -10.42
N ASP A 74 -4.56 3.10 -10.38
CA ASP A 74 -5.61 3.38 -11.38
C ASP A 74 -7.01 3.13 -10.79
N GLU A 75 -8.03 3.07 -11.65
CA GLU A 75 -9.42 2.81 -11.27
C GLU A 75 -9.66 1.48 -10.54
N PHE A 76 -8.81 0.46 -10.73
CA PHE A 76 -9.01 -0.89 -10.18
C PHE A 76 -7.92 -1.32 -9.21
N ASN A 77 -6.95 -0.44 -8.93
CA ASN A 77 -5.78 -0.75 -8.14
C ASN A 77 -5.52 0.36 -7.10
N VAL A 78 -5.86 0.05 -5.85
CA VAL A 78 -5.68 0.92 -4.68
C VAL A 78 -5.01 0.10 -3.59
N VAL A 79 -3.83 0.50 -3.17
CA VAL A 79 -2.99 -0.30 -2.26
C VAL A 79 -2.50 0.54 -1.10
N GLN A 80 -2.15 -0.13 0.01
CA GLN A 80 -1.57 0.50 1.20
C GLN A 80 -0.23 -0.18 1.52
N PRO A 81 0.85 0.18 0.80
CA PRO A 81 2.15 -0.42 1.06
C PRO A 81 2.68 -0.01 2.44
N ASP A 82 3.43 -0.90 3.10
CA ASP A 82 3.94 -0.63 4.44
C ASP A 82 4.80 0.64 4.50
N LEU A 83 5.73 0.80 3.56
CA LEU A 83 6.53 2.02 3.37
C LEU A 83 6.75 2.25 1.88
N PHE A 84 6.69 3.51 1.44
CA PHE A 84 6.99 3.85 0.05
C PHE A 84 7.57 5.27 -0.07
N VAL A 85 8.22 5.56 -1.19
CA VAL A 85 8.88 6.84 -1.48
C VAL A 85 8.27 7.47 -2.72
N VAL A 86 8.00 8.78 -2.67
CA VAL A 86 7.51 9.58 -3.80
C VAL A 86 8.42 10.80 -3.97
N CYS A 87 8.97 10.97 -5.17
CA CYS A 87 9.86 12.08 -5.51
C CYS A 87 9.15 13.18 -6.34
N SER A 88 7.96 12.90 -6.87
CA SER A 88 7.15 13.89 -7.57
C SER A 88 6.06 14.47 -6.67
N LYS A 89 6.17 15.75 -6.33
CA LYS A 89 5.14 16.46 -5.54
C LYS A 89 3.76 16.46 -6.20
N LYS A 90 3.68 16.32 -7.52
CA LYS A 90 2.40 16.27 -8.26
C LYS A 90 1.57 15.03 -7.95
N LYS A 91 2.20 13.97 -7.45
CA LYS A 91 1.52 12.72 -7.06
C LYS A 91 0.96 12.77 -5.63
N ILE A 92 1.37 13.75 -4.83
CA ILE A 92 1.00 13.83 -3.41
C ILE A 92 -0.18 14.80 -3.29
N THR A 93 -1.35 14.29 -2.95
CA THR A 93 -2.55 15.09 -2.69
C THR A 93 -2.76 15.22 -1.17
N GLU A 94 -3.82 15.93 -0.77
CA GLU A 94 -4.22 15.98 0.63
C GLU A 94 -4.74 14.62 1.13
N ASP A 95 -5.44 13.89 0.25
CA ASP A 95 -6.13 12.65 0.63
C ASP A 95 -5.28 11.39 0.43
N ASN A 96 -4.42 11.37 -0.59
CA ASN A 96 -3.74 10.14 -1.04
C ASN A 96 -2.58 10.39 -2.02
N ILE A 97 -2.03 9.29 -2.53
CA ILE A 97 -1.00 9.30 -3.57
C ILE A 97 -1.62 8.86 -4.89
N GLN A 98 -1.40 9.67 -5.93
CA GLN A 98 -1.90 9.45 -7.28
C GLN A 98 -0.77 8.96 -8.20
N GLY A 99 -0.85 7.69 -8.61
CA GLY A 99 0.12 6.99 -9.43
C GLY A 99 1.23 6.29 -8.64
N ALA A 100 2.08 5.55 -9.36
CA ALA A 100 3.11 4.69 -8.78
C ALA A 100 4.14 5.46 -7.93
N PRO A 101 4.47 5.00 -6.71
CA PRO A 101 5.63 5.46 -5.96
C PRO A 101 6.95 5.15 -6.69
N ASP A 102 8.02 5.86 -6.33
CA ASP A 102 9.37 5.62 -6.85
C ASP A 102 10.02 4.40 -6.20
N LEU A 103 9.64 4.04 -4.98
CA LEU A 103 10.05 2.84 -4.26
C LEU A 103 8.90 2.34 -3.39
N VAL A 104 8.74 1.02 -3.29
CA VAL A 104 7.82 0.37 -2.35
C VAL A 104 8.57 -0.68 -1.53
N VAL A 105 8.28 -0.73 -0.23
CA VAL A 105 8.82 -1.70 0.72
C VAL A 105 7.66 -2.35 1.47
N GLU A 106 7.58 -3.69 1.40
CA GLU A 106 6.57 -4.49 2.10
C GLU A 106 7.25 -5.36 3.17
N ILE A 107 6.74 -5.33 4.39
CA ILE A 107 7.26 -6.14 5.51
C ILE A 107 6.44 -7.43 5.54
N THR A 108 6.97 -8.46 4.89
CA THR A 108 6.28 -9.75 4.79
C THR A 108 6.05 -10.41 6.15
N SER A 109 4.89 -11.04 6.29
CA SER A 109 4.60 -11.98 7.36
C SER A 109 4.25 -13.36 6.76
N PRO A 110 4.30 -14.47 7.51
CA PRO A 110 3.90 -15.77 6.99
C PRO A 110 2.47 -15.80 6.42
N ALA A 111 1.60 -14.87 6.81
CA ALA A 111 0.22 -14.78 6.34
C ALA A 111 0.07 -14.00 5.01
N THR A 112 1.02 -13.11 4.69
CA THR A 112 0.94 -12.20 3.53
C THR A 112 2.02 -12.49 2.48
N GLU A 113 3.00 -13.34 2.80
CA GLU A 113 4.19 -13.60 1.99
C GLU A 113 3.87 -13.94 0.53
N LEU A 114 2.88 -14.80 0.27
CA LEU A 114 2.53 -15.19 -1.10
C LEU A 114 1.97 -14.01 -1.91
N LYS A 115 1.09 -13.20 -1.31
CA LYS A 115 0.47 -12.03 -1.95
C LYS A 115 1.51 -10.95 -2.20
N ASP A 116 2.31 -10.63 -1.18
CA ASP A 116 3.32 -9.56 -1.24
C ASP A 116 4.39 -9.89 -2.29
N ARG A 117 4.91 -11.13 -2.30
CA ARG A 117 6.00 -11.54 -3.19
C ARG A 117 5.58 -11.80 -4.62
N ARG A 118 4.30 -12.03 -4.90
CA ARG A 118 3.80 -12.37 -6.25
C ARG A 118 2.86 -11.31 -6.79
N GLU A 119 1.66 -11.20 -6.22
CA GLU A 119 0.59 -10.35 -6.73
C GLU A 119 1.00 -8.87 -6.68
N LYS A 120 1.37 -8.39 -5.48
CA LYS A 120 1.78 -6.99 -5.31
C LYS A 120 3.07 -6.67 -6.04
N LYS A 121 4.05 -7.57 -6.02
CA LYS A 121 5.29 -7.39 -6.80
C LYS A 121 4.99 -7.21 -8.29
N ALA A 122 4.21 -8.11 -8.90
CA ALA A 122 3.86 -8.01 -10.32
C ALA A 122 3.03 -6.75 -10.62
N LEU A 123 2.14 -6.37 -9.71
CA LEU A 123 1.38 -5.11 -9.79
C LEU A 123 2.33 -3.90 -9.81
N TYR A 124 3.23 -3.80 -8.84
CA TYR A 124 4.18 -2.68 -8.76
C TYR A 124 5.10 -2.59 -9.98
N GLU A 125 5.59 -3.73 -10.48
CA GLU A 125 6.36 -3.81 -11.72
C GLU A 125 5.54 -3.31 -12.93
N ARG A 126 4.27 -3.72 -13.05
CA ARG A 126 3.36 -3.28 -14.13
C ARG A 126 3.14 -1.76 -14.13
N PHE A 127 3.11 -1.14 -12.95
CA PHE A 127 2.92 0.30 -12.79
C PHE A 127 4.23 1.10 -12.76
N GLY A 128 5.38 0.44 -12.91
CA GLY A 128 6.68 1.10 -13.05
C GLY A 128 7.28 1.64 -11.75
N VAL A 129 6.97 1.01 -10.61
CA VAL A 129 7.77 1.17 -9.39
C VAL A 129 9.19 0.70 -9.68
N LYS A 130 10.20 1.46 -9.22
CA LYS A 130 11.61 1.26 -9.60
C LYS A 130 12.39 0.43 -8.60
#